data_AF-A0A496QD33-F1
#
_entry.id   AF-A0A496QD33-F1
#
_cell.length_a   1.000
_cell.length_b   1.000
_cell.length_c   1.000
_cell.angle_alpha   90.00
_cell.angle_beta   90.00
_cell.angle_gamma   90.00
#
_symmetry.space_group_name_H-M   'P 1'
#
loop_
_entity.id
_entity.type
_entity.pdbx_description
1 polymer ?
#
loop_
_entity_poly.entity_id
_entity_poly.type
_entity_poly.pdbx_seq_one_letter_code
_entity_poly.pdbx_strand_id
1 'polypeptide(L)'
;MLHKTHHVSVRGVVIEKGRILVVKHAHSNRPPFWCFPGGRVEDDDETLARALQREMIEETGLKVEVGKVVYTQEFVQEKLLEFFFLCKIKSGKAKLGKDPDNPGIPILVDISWASPEELLSMPVFPRTLARKISTGEVQQINHQVLYTKEEISNPTD
;
A
#
# COMPACT_ATOMS: atom_id res chain seq x y z
N MET A 1 20.04 -20.41 11.27
CA MET A 1 18.84 -19.96 10.54
C MET A 1 18.65 -18.48 10.83
N LEU A 2 18.55 -17.62 9.81
CA LEU A 2 18.20 -16.21 10.03
C LEU A 2 16.70 -16.16 10.38
N HIS A 3 16.36 -15.69 11.57
CA HIS A 3 14.96 -15.50 11.94
C HIS A 3 14.51 -14.14 11.42
N LYS A 4 13.44 -14.12 10.60
CA LYS A 4 12.77 -12.87 10.22
C LYS A 4 12.28 -12.18 11.49
N THR A 5 12.86 -11.03 11.82
CA THR A 5 12.50 -10.28 13.01
C THR A 5 11.30 -9.38 12.77
N HIS A 6 11.10 -8.92 11.52
CA HIS A 6 10.02 -8.02 11.13
C HIS A 6 9.31 -8.53 9.88
N HIS A 7 8.05 -8.14 9.73
CA HIS A 7 7.25 -8.25 8.53
C HIS A 7 7.27 -6.92 7.79
N VAL A 8 7.14 -6.98 6.47
CA VAL A 8 7.02 -5.80 5.61
C VAL A 8 5.70 -5.88 4.86
N SER A 9 4.98 -4.77 4.81
CA SER A 9 3.80 -4.60 3.96
C SER A 9 3.94 -3.36 3.10
N VAL A 10 3.24 -3.37 1.96
CA VAL A 10 3.26 -2.30 0.97
C VAL A 10 1.84 -1.85 0.67
N ARG A 11 1.66 -0.56 0.44
CA ARG A 11 0.37 0.09 0.25
C ARG A 11 0.44 1.07 -0.92
N GLY A 12 -0.60 1.14 -1.74
CA GLY A 12 -0.69 1.97 -2.93
C GLY A 12 -1.53 3.23 -2.70
N VAL A 13 -0.91 4.40 -2.79
CA VAL A 13 -1.60 5.68 -2.85
C VAL A 13 -1.87 6.02 -4.31
N VAL A 14 -3.12 5.86 -4.74
CA VAL A 14 -3.57 6.21 -6.10
C VAL A 14 -4.44 7.46 -6.04
N ILE A 15 -4.09 8.48 -6.81
CA ILE A 15 -4.84 9.73 -6.94
C ILE A 15 -5.29 9.87 -8.39
N GLU A 16 -6.60 9.87 -8.63
CA GLU A 16 -7.20 10.01 -9.96
C GLU A 16 -8.30 11.07 -9.90
N LYS A 17 -8.20 12.11 -10.74
CA LYS A 17 -9.17 13.23 -10.78
C LYS A 17 -9.47 13.84 -9.40
N GLY A 18 -8.43 14.01 -8.58
CA GLY A 18 -8.52 14.57 -7.24
C GLY A 18 -9.15 13.65 -6.19
N ARG A 19 -9.44 12.38 -6.53
CA ARG A 19 -9.95 11.37 -5.59
C ARG A 19 -8.91 10.30 -5.33
N ILE A 20 -9.00 9.70 -4.14
CA ILE A 20 -8.04 8.78 -3.59
C ILE A 20 -8.68 7.41 -3.45
N LEU A 21 -8.00 6.39 -3.96
CA LEU A 21 -8.46 5.01 -3.84
C LEU A 21 -8.23 4.47 -2.43
N VAL A 22 -9.29 3.98 -1.81
CA VAL A 22 -9.25 3.31 -0.51
C VAL A 22 -10.08 2.03 -0.56
N VAL A 23 -9.71 1.06 0.26
CA VAL A 23 -10.43 -0.20 0.46
C VAL A 23 -10.87 -0.33 1.92
N LYS A 24 -11.95 -1.06 2.15
CA LYS A 24 -12.53 -1.25 3.48
C LYS A 24 -12.26 -2.65 3.99
N HIS A 25 -11.68 -2.73 5.17
CA HIS A 25 -11.46 -3.97 5.90
C HIS A 25 -12.48 -4.09 7.04
N ALA A 26 -13.14 -5.24 7.14
CA ALA A 26 -14.03 -5.60 8.22
C ALA A 26 -13.54 -6.90 8.88
N HIS A 27 -13.00 -6.77 10.09
CA HIS A 27 -12.56 -7.90 10.89
C HIS A 27 -13.57 -8.16 12.01
N SER A 28 -13.71 -9.41 12.45
CA SER A 28 -14.63 -9.76 13.54
C SER A 28 -14.20 -9.21 14.91
N ASN A 29 -12.91 -8.92 15.09
CA ASN A 29 -12.32 -8.54 16.36
C ASN A 29 -12.05 -7.02 16.52
N ARG A 30 -12.40 -6.19 15.52
CA ARG A 30 -12.21 -4.74 15.57
C ARG A 30 -13.19 -3.99 14.66
N PRO A 31 -13.48 -2.71 14.94
CA PRO A 31 -14.35 -1.91 14.08
C PRO A 31 -13.85 -1.86 12.62
N PRO A 32 -14.74 -1.85 11.62
CA PRO A 32 -14.35 -1.69 10.22
C PRO A 32 -13.61 -0.39 9.99
N PHE A 33 -12.60 -0.43 9.14
CA PHE A 33 -11.77 0.72 8.81
C PHE A 33 -11.46 0.73 7.32
N TRP A 34 -11.03 1.90 6.84
CA TRP A 34 -10.54 2.08 5.49
C TRP A 34 -9.01 2.19 5.51
N CYS A 35 -8.37 1.71 4.47
CA CYS A 35 -6.94 1.88 4.25
C CYS A 35 -6.64 2.01 2.76
N PHE A 36 -5.39 2.31 2.45
CA PHE A 36 -4.90 2.24 1.10
C PHE A 36 -4.80 0.76 0.67
N PRO A 37 -5.12 0.40 -0.58
CA PRO A 37 -4.98 -0.97 -1.06
C PRO A 37 -3.53 -1.46 -0.94
N GLY A 38 -3.35 -2.74 -0.66
CA GLY A 38 -2.05 -3.34 -0.43
C GLY A 38 -2.06 -4.42 0.65
N GLY A 39 -0.93 -5.11 0.77
CA GLY A 39 -0.80 -6.24 1.67
C GLY A 39 0.64 -6.56 1.99
N ARG A 40 0.85 -7.80 2.42
CA ARG A 40 2.12 -8.26 2.95
C ARG A 40 3.05 -8.63 1.80
N VAL A 41 4.34 -8.36 1.99
CA VAL A 41 5.37 -8.84 1.07
C VAL A 41 5.57 -10.34 1.30
N GLU A 42 5.48 -11.11 0.23
CA GLU A 42 5.64 -12.57 0.23
C GLU A 42 7.06 -12.97 -0.19
N ASP A 43 7.36 -14.27 -0.08
CA ASP A 43 8.71 -14.80 -0.33
C ASP A 43 9.09 -14.85 -1.81
N ASP A 44 8.10 -14.88 -2.70
CA ASP A 44 8.25 -14.85 -4.15
C ASP A 44 8.24 -13.43 -4.73
N ASP A 45 7.92 -12.42 -3.92
CA ASP A 45 8.00 -11.02 -4.31
C ASP A 45 9.47 -10.56 -4.38
N GLU A 46 10.01 -10.49 -5.60
CA GLU A 46 11.39 -10.04 -5.85
C GLU A 46 11.68 -8.63 -5.31
N THR A 47 10.67 -7.74 -5.31
CA THR A 47 10.80 -6.36 -4.82
C THR A 47 9.51 -5.89 -4.15
N LEU A 48 9.59 -4.84 -3.32
CA LEU A 48 8.41 -4.16 -2.75
C LEU A 48 7.44 -3.68 -3.83
N ALA A 49 7.95 -3.26 -5.00
CA ALA A 49 7.14 -2.84 -6.13
C ALA A 49 6.37 -4.01 -6.75
N ARG A 50 6.97 -5.22 -6.79
CA ARG A 50 6.29 -6.43 -7.28
C ARG A 50 5.18 -6.88 -6.34
N ALA A 51 5.45 -6.89 -5.04
CA ALA A 51 4.43 -7.13 -4.01
C ALA A 51 3.24 -6.18 -4.19
N LEU A 52 3.51 -4.87 -4.31
CA LEU A 52 2.43 -3.91 -4.45
C LEU A 52 1.67 -4.06 -5.76
N GLN A 53 2.34 -4.41 -6.86
CA GLN A 53 1.65 -4.68 -8.13
C GLN A 53 0.70 -5.88 -8.05
N ARG A 54 1.10 -6.96 -7.38
CA ARG A 54 0.26 -8.14 -7.12
C ARG A 54 -0.98 -7.73 -6.33
N GLU A 55 -0.77 -7.10 -5.18
CA GLU A 55 -1.84 -6.65 -4.27
C GLU A 55 -2.83 -5.70 -4.95
N MET A 56 -2.34 -4.73 -5.73
CA MET A 56 -3.22 -3.79 -6.45
C MET A 56 -4.10 -4.49 -7.47
N ILE A 57 -3.60 -5.55 -8.13
CA ILE A 57 -4.39 -6.36 -9.05
C ILE A 57 -5.42 -7.18 -8.27
N GLU A 58 -5.02 -7.81 -7.18
CA GLU A 58 -5.86 -8.71 -6.38
C GLU A 58 -7.01 -7.96 -5.70
N GLU A 59 -6.73 -6.86 -5.00
CA GLU A 59 -7.71 -6.12 -4.20
C GLU A 59 -8.57 -5.15 -5.03
N THR A 60 -8.04 -4.64 -6.15
CA THR A 60 -8.68 -3.53 -6.88
C THR A 60 -8.88 -3.76 -8.38
N GLY A 61 -8.23 -4.79 -8.94
CA GLY A 61 -8.20 -5.05 -10.39
C GLY A 61 -7.39 -4.04 -11.20
N LEU A 62 -6.59 -3.18 -10.55
CA LEU A 62 -5.79 -2.16 -11.22
C LEU A 62 -4.36 -2.63 -11.46
N LYS A 63 -3.87 -2.43 -12.69
CA LYS A 63 -2.43 -2.49 -12.96
C LYS A 63 -1.84 -1.11 -12.74
N VAL A 64 -0.81 -1.02 -11.90
CA VAL A 64 -0.17 0.25 -11.56
C VAL A 64 1.32 0.29 -11.84
N GLU A 65 1.80 1.50 -12.11
CA GLU A 65 3.20 1.87 -11.99
C GLU A 65 3.46 2.27 -10.54
N VAL A 66 4.39 1.58 -9.87
CA VAL A 66 4.80 1.90 -8.50
C VAL A 66 5.88 2.97 -8.56
N GLY A 67 5.61 4.12 -7.95
CA GLY A 67 6.51 5.28 -7.91
C GLY A 67 7.30 5.35 -6.61
N LYS A 68 7.45 6.58 -6.09
CA LYS A 68 8.22 6.84 -4.87
C LYS A 68 7.44 6.49 -3.62
N VAL A 69 8.16 6.19 -2.53
CA VAL A 69 7.57 6.08 -1.19
C VAL A 69 7.11 7.48 -0.76
N VAL A 70 5.93 7.57 -0.15
CA VAL A 70 5.36 8.82 0.36
C VAL A 70 5.12 8.82 1.87
N TYR A 71 5.13 7.64 2.47
CA TYR A 71 4.95 7.47 3.91
C TYR A 71 5.48 6.11 4.33
N THR A 72 5.89 6.01 5.59
CA THR A 72 6.18 4.74 6.25
C THR A 72 5.76 4.82 7.70
N GLN A 73 5.42 3.67 8.28
CA GLN A 73 5.13 3.53 9.69
C GLN A 73 5.54 2.15 10.19
N GLU A 74 5.81 2.07 11.48
CA GLU A 74 6.22 0.85 12.15
C GLU A 74 5.25 0.54 13.31
N PHE A 75 4.91 -0.73 13.43
CA PHE A 75 4.18 -1.30 14.54
C PHE A 75 5.12 -2.21 15.33
N VAL A 76 5.53 -1.74 16.52
CA VAL A 76 6.55 -2.43 17.34
C VAL A 76 6.05 -3.77 17.87
N GLN A 77 4.77 -3.87 18.26
CA GLN A 77 4.20 -5.09 18.84
C GLN A 77 4.06 -6.19 17.79
N GLU A 78 3.59 -5.82 16.60
CA GLU A 78 3.39 -6.68 15.44
C GLU A 78 4.67 -6.91 14.64
N LYS A 79 5.74 -6.18 14.98
CA LYS A 79 7.02 -6.13 14.25
C LYS A 79 6.80 -5.89 12.76
N LEU A 80 5.94 -4.94 12.42
CA LEU A 80 5.51 -4.68 11.06
C LEU A 80 6.00 -3.31 10.60
N LEU A 81 6.70 -3.28 9.46
CA LEU A 81 7.05 -2.05 8.74
C LEU A 81 6.16 -1.92 7.51
N GLU A 82 5.43 -0.80 7.38
CA GLU A 82 4.62 -0.52 6.20
C GLU A 82 5.23 0.60 5.35
N PHE A 83 5.23 0.40 4.04
CA PHE A 83 5.60 1.40 3.03
C PHE A 83 4.38 1.79 2.20
N PHE A 84 4.21 3.09 1.98
CA PHE A 84 3.16 3.63 1.12
C PHE A 84 3.80 4.23 -0.12
N PHE A 85 3.42 3.76 -1.30
CA PHE A 85 3.97 4.21 -2.57
C PHE A 85 2.94 5.02 -3.36
N LEU A 86 3.37 6.14 -3.93
CA LEU A 86 2.56 6.85 -4.92
C LEU A 86 2.50 6.00 -6.21
N CYS A 87 1.29 5.69 -6.65
CA CYS A 87 1.06 4.80 -7.78
C CYS A 87 0.30 5.53 -8.91
N LYS A 88 0.66 5.21 -10.16
CA LYS A 88 -0.09 5.67 -11.35
C LYS A 88 -0.81 4.50 -11.99
N ILE A 89 -2.09 4.68 -12.34
CA ILE A 89 -2.84 3.64 -13.06
C ILE A 89 -2.26 3.48 -14.47
N LYS A 90 -1.89 2.25 -14.83
CA LYS A 90 -1.55 1.88 -16.21
C LYS A 90 -2.77 1.38 -16.97
N SER A 91 -3.61 0.56 -16.32
CA SER A 91 -4.83 0.03 -16.92
C SER A 91 -5.75 -0.57 -15.86
N GLY A 92 -6.99 -0.87 -16.25
CA GLY A 92 -8.02 -1.45 -15.39
C GLY A 92 -9.04 -0.43 -14.91
N LYS A 93 -10.06 -0.91 -14.21
CA LYS A 93 -11.07 -0.09 -13.55
C LYS A 93 -11.23 -0.61 -12.13
N ALA A 94 -11.13 0.28 -11.16
CA ALA A 94 -11.25 -0.06 -9.75
C ALA A 94 -12.58 -0.77 -9.51
N LYS A 95 -12.49 -1.97 -8.93
CA LYS A 95 -13.62 -2.78 -8.45
C LYS A 95 -13.14 -3.58 -7.25
N LEU A 96 -14.07 -3.96 -6.38
CA LEU A 96 -13.73 -4.80 -5.24
C LEU A 96 -13.17 -6.12 -5.76
N GLY A 97 -11.93 -6.39 -5.38
CA GLY A 97 -11.21 -7.60 -5.71
C GLY A 97 -11.40 -8.67 -4.63
N LYS A 98 -10.37 -9.47 -4.44
CA LYS A 98 -10.33 -10.53 -3.43
C LYS A 98 -9.02 -10.47 -2.69
N ASP A 99 -9.07 -10.96 -1.46
CA ASP A 99 -7.89 -11.29 -0.65
C ASP A 99 -7.69 -12.82 -0.76
N PRO A 100 -6.79 -13.30 -1.65
CA PRO A 100 -6.60 -14.74 -1.86
C PRO A 100 -6.07 -15.46 -0.62
N ASP A 101 -5.42 -14.75 0.30
CA ASP A 101 -4.85 -15.29 1.53
C ASP A 101 -5.90 -15.54 2.62
N ASN A 102 -7.10 -14.99 2.44
CA ASN A 102 -8.22 -15.18 3.34
C ASN A 102 -9.39 -15.92 2.65
N PRO A 103 -9.34 -17.26 2.55
CA PRO A 103 -10.42 -18.07 1.98
C PRO A 103 -11.68 -18.12 2.87
N GLY A 104 -11.64 -17.52 4.06
CA GLY A 104 -12.73 -17.46 5.02
C GLY A 104 -13.73 -16.35 4.73
N ILE A 105 -14.25 -15.72 5.79
CA ILE A 105 -15.14 -14.56 5.65
C ILE A 105 -14.33 -13.42 5.02
N PRO A 106 -14.78 -12.84 3.88
CA PRO A 106 -14.07 -11.76 3.24
C PRO A 106 -13.84 -10.59 4.21
N ILE A 107 -12.56 -10.26 4.41
CA ILE A 107 -12.14 -9.11 5.21
C ILE A 107 -12.24 -7.85 4.37
N LEU A 108 -11.88 -7.94 3.08
CA LEU A 108 -12.03 -6.87 2.11
C LEU A 108 -13.50 -6.80 1.66
N VAL A 109 -14.21 -5.74 2.06
CA VAL A 109 -15.67 -5.66 1.91
C VAL A 109 -16.15 -4.49 1.07
N ASP A 110 -15.30 -3.51 0.77
CA ASP A 110 -15.69 -2.34 -0.03
C ASP A 110 -14.48 -1.64 -0.66
N ILE A 111 -14.73 -0.83 -1.68
CA ILE A 111 -13.74 0.00 -2.37
C ILE A 111 -14.36 1.35 -2.72
N SER A 112 -13.61 2.44 -2.53
CA SER A 112 -14.13 3.78 -2.79
C SER A 112 -13.05 4.71 -3.34
N TRP A 113 -13.51 5.67 -4.14
CA TRP A 113 -12.75 6.85 -4.54
C TRP A 113 -13.17 8.02 -3.63
N ALA A 114 -12.42 8.24 -2.56
CA ALA A 114 -12.71 9.28 -1.58
C ALA A 114 -12.10 10.63 -1.98
N SER A 115 -12.82 11.73 -1.77
CA SER A 115 -12.25 13.08 -1.82
C SER A 115 -11.29 13.33 -0.64
N PRO A 116 -10.41 14.34 -0.73
CA PRO A 116 -9.60 14.81 0.40
C PRO A 116 -10.39 15.02 1.69
N GLU A 117 -11.58 15.61 1.61
CA GLU A 117 -12.46 15.87 2.74
C GLU A 117 -13.09 14.58 3.28
N GLU A 118 -13.52 13.68 2.39
CA GLU A 118 -14.06 12.37 2.76
C GLU A 118 -13.03 11.55 3.54
N LEU A 119 -11.75 11.56 3.12
CA LEU A 119 -10.67 10.87 3.83
C LEU A 119 -10.54 11.28 5.31
N LEU A 120 -10.81 12.55 5.62
CA LEU A 120 -10.75 13.08 6.98
C LEU A 120 -11.96 12.66 7.83
N SER A 121 -13.12 12.46 7.19
CA SER A 121 -14.38 12.07 7.86
C SER A 121 -14.55 10.55 8.02
N MET A 122 -14.02 9.75 7.10
CA MET A 122 -14.07 8.28 7.11
C MET A 122 -13.00 7.70 8.04
N PRO A 123 -13.11 6.47 8.59
CA PRO A 123 -12.07 5.79 9.37
C PRO A 123 -10.87 5.29 8.54
N VAL A 124 -10.22 6.18 7.79
CA VAL A 124 -9.03 5.89 6.95
C VAL A 124 -7.73 5.92 7.76
N PHE A 125 -6.93 4.86 7.65
CA PHE A 125 -5.61 4.76 8.26
C PHE A 125 -4.50 4.60 7.20
N PRO A 126 -3.31 5.19 7.42
CA PRO A 126 -2.91 6.00 8.58
C PRO A 126 -3.55 7.40 8.58
N ARG A 127 -4.00 7.86 9.75
CA ARG A 127 -4.64 9.19 9.89
C ARG A 127 -3.72 10.34 9.49
N THR A 128 -2.44 10.21 9.79
CA THR A 128 -1.44 11.22 9.43
C THR A 128 -1.24 11.29 7.92
N LEU A 129 -1.19 10.15 7.23
CA LEU A 129 -1.08 10.13 5.77
C LEU A 129 -2.35 10.69 5.11
N ALA A 130 -3.55 10.29 5.56
CA ALA A 130 -4.81 10.84 5.06
C ALA A 130 -4.83 12.37 5.14
N ARG A 131 -4.38 12.93 6.27
CA ARG A 131 -4.27 14.39 6.47
C ARG A 131 -3.24 15.04 5.55
N LYS A 132 -2.07 14.44 5.38
CA LYS A 132 -1.03 14.96 4.47
C LYS A 132 -1.52 14.98 3.03
N ILE A 133 -2.24 13.95 2.61
CA ILE A 133 -2.86 13.92 1.28
C ILE A 133 -3.93 15.02 1.17
N SER A 134 -4.78 15.20 2.19
CA SER A 134 -5.83 16.21 2.12
C SER A 134 -5.31 17.65 2.07
N THR A 135 -4.15 17.91 2.67
CA THR A 135 -3.52 19.24 2.68
C THR A 135 -2.52 19.45 1.53
N GLY A 136 -2.27 18.43 0.70
CA GLY A 136 -1.26 18.49 -0.36
C GLY A 136 0.20 18.41 0.14
N GLU A 137 0.42 18.08 1.41
CA GLU A 137 1.74 18.00 2.07
C GLU A 137 2.38 16.61 1.96
N VAL A 138 2.20 15.94 0.81
CA VAL A 138 2.76 14.61 0.58
C VAL A 138 4.22 14.73 0.16
N GLN A 139 5.12 14.24 1.01
CA GLN A 139 6.55 14.17 0.71
C GLN A 139 6.84 12.94 -0.15
N GLN A 140 7.90 13.00 -0.95
CA GLN A 140 8.40 11.86 -1.71
C GLN A 140 9.78 11.47 -1.20
N ILE A 141 9.88 10.23 -0.75
CA ILE A 141 11.11 9.60 -0.26
C ILE A 141 11.69 8.79 -1.41
N ASN A 142 12.98 9.00 -1.70
CA ASN A 142 13.66 8.21 -2.72
C ASN A 142 13.75 6.75 -2.26
N HIS A 143 13.42 5.84 -3.17
CA HIS A 143 13.53 4.41 -2.99
C HIS A 143 14.30 3.86 -4.20
N GLN A 144 15.32 3.07 -3.93
CA GLN A 144 16.16 2.44 -4.95
C GLN A 144 16.11 0.93 -4.75
N VAL A 145 15.93 0.21 -5.84
CA VAL A 145 16.10 -1.23 -5.87
C VAL A 145 17.51 -1.50 -6.38
N LEU A 146 18.29 -2.20 -5.58
CA LEU A 146 19.60 -2.72 -5.92
C LEU A 146 19.54 -4.24 -5.72
N TYR A 147 20.01 -5.00 -6.69
CA TYR A 147 20.08 -6.45 -6.65
C TYR A 147 21.26 -6.94 -5.83
N THR A 148 22.37 -6.21 -5.85
CA THR A 148 23.58 -6.60 -5.11
C THR A 148 24.20 -5.40 -4.40
N LYS A 149 24.98 -5.68 -3.35
CA LYS A 149 25.77 -4.63 -2.68
C LYS A 149 26.92 -4.13 -3.57
N GLU A 150 27.30 -4.89 -4.60
CA GLU A 150 28.39 -4.55 -5.52
C GLU A 150 28.00 -3.39 -6.45
N GLU A 151 26.71 -3.21 -6.72
CA GLU A 151 26.17 -2.05 -7.45
C GLU A 151 26.41 -0.71 -6.72
N ILE A 152 26.72 -0.74 -5.42
CA ILE A 152 27.11 0.45 -4.64
C ILE A 152 28.59 0.79 -4.86
N SER A 153 29.43 -0.21 -5.12
CA SER A 153 30.90 -0.06 -5.22
C SER A 153 31.40 0.30 -6.61
N ASN A 154 30.61 0.05 -7.65
CA ASN A 154 30.92 0.42 -9.03
C ASN A 154 29.81 1.30 -9.60
N PRO A 155 29.82 2.62 -9.33
CA PRO A 155 29.00 3.54 -10.10
C PRO A 155 29.53 3.49 -11.54
N THR A 156 28.83 2.79 -12.43
CA THR A 156 28.98 3.08 -13.86
C THR A 156 28.39 4.48 -14.07
N ASP A 157 29.26 5.41 -14.41
CA ASP A 157 28.97 6.82 -14.78
C ASP A 157 27.81 6.96 -15.78
#